data_AF-A0A1S1LW32-F1
#
_entry.id   AF-A0A1S1LW32-F1
#
_cell.length_a   1.000
_cell.length_b   1.000
_cell.length_c   1.000
_cell.angle_alpha   90.00
_cell.angle_beta   90.00
_cell.angle_gamma   90.00
#
_symmetry.space_group_name_H-M   'P 1'
#
loop_
_entity.id
_entity.type
_entity.pdbx_description
1 polymer ?
#
loop_
_entity_poly.entity_id
_entity_poly.type
_entity_poly.pdbx_seq_one_letter_code
_entity_poly.pdbx_strand_id
1 'polypeptide(L)'
;MSELDWAVQWEAATPDPEILANKPEPSELTASPGLEVENAAARAEYIEALQAYEALVDADLDNPQRRQSVRSVATNEDDARLLLVQLRRLHATNPLARNFALVTSPPRAWAPVQ
;
A
#
# COMPACT_ATOMS: atom_id res chain seq x y z
N MET A 1 6.53 15.57 -30.89
CA MET A 1 6.49 14.95 -29.55
C MET A 1 5.21 14.14 -29.50
N SER A 2 5.28 12.88 -29.07
CA SER A 2 4.14 11.94 -29.05
C SER A 2 2.96 12.55 -28.30
N GLU A 3 1.80 12.66 -28.96
CA GLU A 3 0.53 13.11 -28.37
C GLU A 3 -0.12 12.04 -27.45
N LEU A 4 0.65 11.10 -26.90
CA LEU A 4 0.13 10.05 -26.04
C LEU A 4 1.13 9.77 -24.91
N ASP A 5 0.63 9.74 -23.68
CA ASP A 5 1.37 9.29 -22.51
C ASP A 5 1.23 7.77 -22.39
N TRP A 6 2.37 7.07 -22.34
CA TRP A 6 2.43 5.64 -22.08
C TRP A 6 2.51 5.38 -20.58
N ALA A 7 1.74 4.42 -20.08
CA ALA A 7 1.76 4.08 -18.65
C ALA A 7 1.45 2.61 -18.42
N VAL A 8 1.80 2.13 -17.22
CA VAL A 8 1.31 0.86 -16.69
C VAL A 8 0.22 1.15 -15.67
N GLN A 9 -0.98 0.64 -15.92
CA GLN A 9 -2.08 0.66 -14.95
C GLN A 9 -2.14 -0.66 -14.20
N TRP A 10 -2.40 -0.60 -12.90
CA TRP A 10 -2.57 -1.77 -12.04
C TRP A 10 -3.49 -1.45 -10.86
N GLU A 11 -3.98 -2.47 -10.18
CA GLU A 11 -4.79 -2.33 -8.97
C GLU A 11 -3.94 -2.60 -7.73
N ALA A 12 -3.98 -1.67 -6.78
CA ALA A 12 -3.40 -1.81 -5.45
C ALA A 12 -4.52 -1.83 -4.40
N ALA A 13 -4.47 -2.76 -3.46
CA ALA A 13 -5.26 -2.68 -2.24
C ALA A 13 -4.51 -1.85 -1.20
N THR A 14 -5.16 -0.84 -0.62
CA THR A 14 -4.58 0.01 0.43
C THR A 14 -5.54 0.08 1.61
N PRO A 15 -5.08 -0.19 2.85
CA PRO A 15 -5.96 -0.13 4.02
C PRO A 15 -6.50 1.29 4.25
N ASP A 16 -7.58 1.40 5.02
CA ASP A 16 -8.06 2.69 5.49
C ASP A 16 -6.96 3.48 6.22
N PRO A 17 -6.71 4.75 5.85
CA PRO A 17 -5.78 5.58 6.60
C PRO A 17 -6.14 5.73 8.08
N GLU A 18 -7.43 5.70 8.46
CA GLU A 18 -7.85 5.75 9.87
C GLU A 18 -7.46 4.49 10.62
N ILE A 19 -7.52 3.32 9.97
CA ILE A 19 -7.01 2.08 10.56
C ILE A 19 -5.51 2.24 10.80
N LEU A 20 -4.76 2.65 9.77
CA LEU A 20 -3.31 2.80 9.84
C LEU A 20 -2.86 3.79 10.93
N ALA A 21 -3.65 4.85 11.17
CA ALA A 21 -3.37 5.84 12.21
C ALA A 21 -3.52 5.29 13.64
N ASN A 22 -4.30 4.23 13.84
CA ASN A 22 -4.58 3.63 15.15
C ASN A 22 -3.67 2.43 15.46
N LYS A 23 -2.47 2.37 14.87
CA LYS A 23 -1.51 1.31 15.18
C LYS A 23 -1.13 1.35 16.67
N PRO A 24 -1.22 0.23 17.40
CA PRO A 24 -0.79 0.18 18.80
C PRO A 24 0.69 0.54 18.93
N GLU A 25 1.01 1.29 19.97
CA GLU A 25 2.38 1.64 20.33
C GLU A 25 2.88 0.74 21.47
N PRO A 26 4.16 0.33 21.46
CA PRO A 26 4.72 -0.45 22.55
C PRO A 26 4.75 0.37 23.85
N SER A 27 4.30 -0.22 24.95
CA SER A 27 4.37 0.42 26.25
C SER A 27 5.82 0.65 26.67
N GLU A 28 6.08 1.76 27.36
CA GLU A 28 7.36 2.00 28.01
C GLU A 28 7.59 0.98 29.13
N LEU A 29 8.69 0.25 29.05
CA LEU A 29 9.04 -0.75 30.05
C LEU A 29 9.88 -0.11 31.16
N THR A 30 9.59 -0.48 32.40
CA THR A 30 10.31 0.06 33.56
C THR A 30 11.52 -0.81 33.88
N ALA A 31 12.72 -0.22 33.95
CA ALA A 31 13.96 -0.97 34.22
C ALA A 31 14.22 -1.26 35.71
N SER A 32 13.25 -1.01 36.59
CA SER A 32 13.41 -1.22 38.02
C SER A 32 13.34 -2.70 38.39
N PRO A 33 14.24 -3.20 39.27
CA PRO A 33 14.18 -4.57 39.76
C PRO A 33 12.85 -4.86 40.45
N GLY A 34 12.24 -6.01 40.15
CA GLY A 34 10.96 -6.42 40.72
C GLY A 34 9.73 -6.04 39.88
N LEU A 35 9.91 -5.36 38.74
CA LEU A 35 8.83 -5.03 37.79
C LEU A 35 8.80 -5.95 36.55
N GLU A 36 9.48 -7.10 36.61
CA GLU A 36 9.56 -8.04 35.49
C GLU A 36 8.18 -8.59 35.11
N VAL A 37 7.29 -8.78 36.10
CA VAL A 37 5.93 -9.30 35.89
C VAL A 37 5.04 -8.26 35.23
N GLU A 38 5.08 -7.00 35.67
CA GLU A 38 4.35 -5.88 35.10
C GLU A 38 4.83 -5.60 33.67
N ASN A 39 6.14 -5.62 33.43
CA ASN A 39 6.70 -5.50 32.09
C ASN A 39 6.28 -6.67 31.19
N ALA A 40 6.18 -7.89 31.72
CA ALA A 40 5.70 -9.05 30.97
C ALA A 40 4.21 -8.91 30.62
N ALA A 41 3.38 -8.41 31.54
CA ALA A 41 1.98 -8.13 31.30
C ALA A 41 1.79 -7.05 30.21
N ALA A 42 2.50 -5.92 30.33
CA ALA A 42 2.44 -4.84 29.33
C ALA A 42 2.88 -5.30 27.93
N ARG A 43 3.89 -6.18 27.84
CA ARG A 43 4.28 -6.81 26.57
C ARG A 43 3.19 -7.72 26.01
N ALA A 44 2.53 -8.51 26.85
CA ALA A 44 1.46 -9.39 26.42
C ALA A 44 0.27 -8.59 25.88
N GLU A 45 -0.15 -7.54 26.58
CA GLU A 45 -1.21 -6.64 26.15
C GLU A 45 -0.88 -5.96 24.81
N TYR A 46 0.35 -5.47 24.65
CA TYR A 46 0.80 -4.91 23.38
C TYR A 46 0.76 -5.93 22.24
N ILE A 47 1.22 -7.16 22.46
CA ILE A 47 1.18 -8.22 21.45
C ILE A 47 -0.26 -8.55 21.05
N GLU A 48 -1.17 -8.65 22.02
CA GLU A 48 -2.59 -8.90 21.75
C GLU A 48 -3.23 -7.74 20.95
N ALA A 49 -2.96 -6.50 21.36
CA ALA A 49 -3.44 -5.32 20.63
C ALA A 49 -2.89 -5.27 19.20
N LEU A 50 -1.60 -5.59 19.01
CA LEU A 50 -0.97 -5.63 17.69
C LEU A 50 -1.59 -6.71 16.81
N GLN A 51 -1.84 -7.91 17.34
CA GLN A 51 -2.50 -8.99 16.61
C GLN A 51 -3.93 -8.60 16.20
N ALA A 52 -4.69 -7.96 17.10
CA ALA A 52 -6.03 -7.47 16.79
C ALA A 52 -6.00 -6.39 15.71
N TYR A 53 -5.03 -5.48 15.76
CA TYR A 53 -4.80 -4.46 14.74
C TYR A 53 -4.46 -5.08 13.37
N GLU A 54 -3.54 -6.06 13.33
CA GLU A 54 -3.15 -6.75 12.10
C GLU A 54 -4.34 -7.48 11.47
N ALA A 55 -5.14 -8.17 12.28
CA ALA A 55 -6.37 -8.83 11.81
C ALA A 55 -7.38 -7.83 11.22
N LEU A 56 -7.47 -6.62 11.79
CA LEU A 56 -8.33 -5.56 11.29
C LEU A 56 -7.82 -4.99 9.96
N VAL A 57 -6.51 -4.83 9.80
CA VAL A 57 -5.89 -4.45 8.52
C VAL A 57 -6.15 -5.51 7.45
N ASP A 58 -5.99 -6.79 7.78
CA ASP A 58 -6.22 -7.89 6.84
C ASP A 58 -7.69 -7.93 6.38
N ALA A 59 -8.63 -7.80 7.33
CA ALA A 59 -10.06 -7.74 7.03
C ALA A 59 -10.42 -6.54 6.12
N ASP A 60 -9.78 -5.39 6.33
CA ASP A 60 -9.99 -4.21 5.49
C ASP A 60 -9.38 -4.39 4.08
N LEU A 61 -8.21 -5.03 3.97
CA LEU A 61 -7.58 -5.31 2.68
C LEU A 61 -8.36 -6.32 1.82
N ASP A 62 -9.13 -7.20 2.45
CA ASP A 62 -10.05 -8.09 1.76
C ASP A 62 -11.30 -7.37 1.20
N ASN A 63 -11.60 -6.15 1.65
CA ASN A 63 -12.70 -5.36 1.11
C ASN A 63 -12.39 -4.93 -0.35
N PRO A 64 -13.24 -5.31 -1.33
CA PRO A 64 -13.04 -4.92 -2.73
C PRO A 64 -12.96 -3.42 -2.96
N GLN A 65 -13.58 -2.60 -2.10
CA GLN A 65 -13.58 -1.13 -2.21
C GLN A 65 -12.22 -0.50 -1.90
N ARG A 66 -11.30 -1.23 -1.23
CA ARG A 66 -9.92 -0.78 -0.98
C ARG A 66 -9.02 -0.89 -2.21
N ARG A 67 -9.50 -1.48 -3.29
CA ARG A 67 -8.74 -1.60 -4.54
C ARG A 67 -8.84 -0.32 -5.35
N GLN A 68 -7.70 0.28 -5.61
CA GLN A 68 -7.58 1.52 -6.36
C GLN A 68 -6.75 1.30 -7.62
N SER A 69 -7.13 1.98 -8.70
CA SER A 69 -6.34 2.00 -9.92
C SER A 69 -5.15 2.96 -9.77
N VAL A 70 -3.96 2.42 -9.90
CA VAL A 70 -2.69 3.15 -9.89
C VAL A 70 -2.16 3.21 -11.32
N ARG A 71 -1.56 4.35 -11.70
CA ARG A 71 -0.87 4.51 -12.99
C ARG A 71 0.56 4.96 -12.77
N SER A 72 1.49 4.25 -13.38
CA SER A 72 2.91 4.62 -13.44
C SER A 72 3.24 5.04 -14.88
N VAL A 73 3.49 6.34 -15.07
CA VAL A 73 3.77 6.93 -16.39
C VAL A 73 5.21 6.65 -16.79
N ALA A 74 5.42 6.35 -18.07
CA ALA A 74 6.72 6.13 -18.69
C ALA A 74 6.95 7.12 -19.82
N THR A 75 8.22 7.33 -20.18
CA THR A 75 8.61 8.31 -21.20
C THR A 75 8.12 7.94 -22.60
N ASN A 76 8.06 6.64 -22.90
CA ASN A 76 7.71 6.09 -24.20
C ASN A 76 7.17 4.65 -24.06
N GLU A 77 6.79 4.03 -25.18
CA GLU A 77 6.21 2.68 -25.19
C GLU A 77 7.18 1.60 -24.71
N ASP A 78 8.45 1.66 -25.12
CA ASP A 78 9.45 0.64 -24.76
C ASP A 78 9.75 0.68 -23.26
N ASP A 79 9.86 1.88 -22.70
CA ASP A 79 9.99 2.09 -21.25
C ASP A 79 8.76 1.57 -20.51
N ALA A 80 7.55 1.79 -21.04
CA ALA A 80 6.31 1.31 -20.43
C ALA A 80 6.22 -0.23 -20.46
N ARG A 81 6.66 -0.86 -21.54
CA ARG A 81 6.75 -2.33 -21.65
C ARG A 81 7.77 -2.91 -20.68
N LEU A 82 8.94 -2.28 -20.55
CA LEU A 82 9.94 -2.66 -19.56
C LEU A 82 9.40 -2.53 -18.14
N LEU A 83 8.75 -1.40 -17.84
CA LEU A 83 8.12 -1.12 -16.56
C LEU A 83 7.04 -2.16 -16.22
N LEU A 84 6.24 -2.59 -17.20
CA LEU A 84 5.24 -3.64 -17.01
C LEU A 84 5.87 -4.96 -16.53
N VAL A 85 6.98 -5.37 -17.16
CA VAL A 85 7.70 -6.59 -16.77
C VAL A 85 8.29 -6.44 -15.38
N GLN A 86 8.88 -5.28 -15.07
CA GLN A 86 9.45 -4.99 -13.75
C GLN A 86 8.39 -5.02 -12.65
N LEU A 87 7.24 -4.38 -12.86
CA LEU A 87 6.15 -4.34 -11.88
C LEU A 87 5.56 -5.73 -11.65
N ARG A 88 5.32 -6.50 -12.71
CA ARG A 88 4.85 -7.90 -12.57
C ARG A 88 5.83 -8.77 -11.80
N ARG A 89 7.14 -8.58 -12.01
CA ARG A 89 8.18 -9.31 -11.28
C ARG A 89 8.26 -8.88 -9.82
N LEU A 90 8.24 -7.57 -9.55
CA LEU A 90 8.30 -6.99 -8.21
C LEU A 90 7.11 -7.45 -7.35
N HIS A 91 5.93 -7.53 -7.95
CA HIS A 91 4.68 -7.88 -7.27
C HIS A 91 4.23 -9.33 -7.49
N ALA A 92 5.12 -10.22 -7.98
CA ALA A 92 4.76 -11.59 -8.34
C ALA A 92 4.12 -12.39 -7.19
N THR A 93 4.52 -12.10 -5.94
CA THR A 93 4.00 -12.74 -4.73
C THR A 93 3.16 -11.79 -3.87
N ASN A 94 2.83 -10.60 -4.37
CA ASN A 94 2.09 -9.60 -3.59
C ASN A 94 0.58 -9.71 -3.93
N PRO A 95 -0.25 -10.27 -3.03
CA PRO A 95 -1.69 -10.43 -3.27
C PRO A 95 -2.45 -9.08 -3.30
N LEU A 96 -1.82 -8.01 -2.83
CA LEU A 96 -2.39 -6.67 -2.79
C LEU A 96 -2.20 -5.92 -4.12
N ALA A 97 -1.47 -6.47 -5.08
CA ALA A 97 -1.17 -5.83 -6.35
C ALA A 97 -1.54 -6.75 -7.53
N ARG A 98 -2.40 -6.29 -8.44
CA ARG A 98 -2.89 -7.12 -9.57
C ARG A 98 -3.23 -6.32 -10.81
N ASN A 99 -3.68 -7.03 -11.86
CA ASN A 99 -4.25 -6.43 -13.08
C ASN A 99 -3.30 -5.46 -13.82
N PHE A 100 -1.99 -5.77 -13.85
CA PHE A 100 -1.00 -4.97 -14.57
C PHE A 100 -1.23 -4.99 -16.09
N ALA A 101 -1.47 -3.82 -16.66
CA ALA A 101 -1.72 -3.63 -18.08
C ALA A 101 -1.00 -2.39 -18.62
N LEU A 102 -0.55 -2.49 -19.88
CA LEU A 102 -0.06 -1.35 -20.63
C LEU A 102 -1.28 -0.51 -21.07
N VAL A 103 -1.23 0.79 -20.82
CA VAL A 103 -2.28 1.74 -21.22
C VAL A 103 -1.66 2.98 -21.86
N THR A 104 -2.42 3.59 -22.76
CA THR A 104 -2.12 4.93 -23.30
C THR A 104 -3.16 5.91 -22.80
N SER A 105 -2.80 7.18 -22.64
CA SER A 105 -3.80 8.24 -22.57
C SER A 105 -3.48 9.37 -23.53
N PRO A 106 -4.52 10.08 -23.99
CA PRO A 106 -4.34 11.41 -24.57
C PRO A 106 -3.55 12.30 -23.59
N PRO A 107 -2.78 13.28 -24.08
CA PRO A 107 -2.03 14.18 -23.23
C PRO A 107 -3.04 14.95 -22.39
N ARG A 108 -2.73 15.18 -21.11
CA ARG A 108 -3.50 16.13 -20.31
C ARG A 108 -3.21 17.56 -20.78
N ALA A 109 -3.92 18.02 -21.80
CA ALA A 109 -3.91 19.42 -22.21
C ALA A 109 -4.84 20.21 -21.26
N TRP A 110 -4.25 21.06 -20.42
CA TRP A 110 -5.03 22.03 -19.64
C TRP A 110 -5.23 23.26 -20.53
N ALA A 111 -6.47 23.53 -20.92
CA ALA A 111 -6.84 24.80 -21.53
C ALA A 111 -7.14 25.82 -20.42
N PRO A 112 -6.64 27.07 -20.49
CA PRO A 112 -7.07 28.13 -19.58
C PRO A 112 -8.59 28.31 -19.69
N VAL A 113 -9.28 28.39 -18.55
CA VAL A 113 -10.68 28.82 -18.51
C VAL A 113 -10.69 30.30 -18.91
N GLN A 114 -11.34 30.63 -20.04
CA GLN A 114 -11.61 32.03 -20.41
C GLN A 114 -12.77 32.60 -19.61
#